data_AF-A0A5N5I354-F1
#
_entry.id   AF-A0A5N5I354-F1
#
_cell.length_a   1.000
_cell.length_b   1.000
_cell.length_c   1.000
_cell.angle_alpha   90.00
_cell.angle_beta   90.00
_cell.angle_gamma   90.00
#
_symmetry.space_group_name_H-M   'P 1'
#
loop_
_entity.id
_entity.type
_entity.pdbx_description
1 polymer ?
#
loop_
_entity_poly.entity_id
_entity_poly.type
_entity_poly.pdbx_seq_one_letter_code
_entity_poly.pdbx_strand_id
1 'polypeptide(L)'
;MGCATSKNADSKASRTARWRSTGIVGLRDSKLKTFPAEVLDLDRSIRTIDLTNNKIVEIPMDISKLVNLQKLILAHNLIDRLPINLAKLESLKVMTFDGNRVTTLPDELGQLVRLEQLSISGNSLESLPATIGSLRNLKLLNVSKNKLKSLPESIGSCFSLEELQADDNSIDELPESVCNLIHVKSFCLDNNNVKKIPTNLLKDCKALQNISLHGNPISMDQFQQMEGFQEFEARRKKKFDKQIHSNVMISSKGLDEGIDL
;
A
#
# COMPACT_ATOMS: atom_id res chain seq x y z
N MET A 1 -22.96 47.52 19.49
CA MET A 1 -23.12 46.38 20.44
C MET A 1 -22.65 45.12 19.74
N GLY A 2 -21.90 44.29 20.46
CA GLY A 2 -20.84 43.44 19.94
C GLY A 2 -21.25 42.30 19.01
N CYS A 3 -20.45 42.10 17.96
CA CYS A 3 -20.38 40.89 17.16
C CYS A 3 -19.82 39.75 18.00
N ALA A 4 -20.60 38.69 18.22
CA ALA A 4 -20.14 37.45 18.82
C ALA A 4 -19.47 36.57 17.76
N THR A 5 -18.17 36.74 17.54
CA THR A 5 -17.36 35.73 16.85
C THR A 5 -16.94 34.66 17.85
N SER A 6 -17.75 33.60 17.98
CA SER A 6 -17.37 32.38 18.70
C SER A 6 -16.28 31.63 17.93
N LYS A 7 -15.02 31.95 18.23
CA LYS A 7 -13.89 31.06 17.93
C LYS A 7 -13.81 30.04 19.06
N ASN A 8 -14.48 28.91 18.91
CA ASN A 8 -14.28 27.76 19.79
C ASN A 8 -12.85 27.23 19.57
N ALA A 9 -11.91 27.68 20.39
CA ALA A 9 -10.62 27.03 20.54
C ALA A 9 -10.87 25.68 21.24
N ASP A 10 -10.90 24.60 20.46
CA ASP A 10 -11.14 23.25 20.97
C ASP A 10 -10.04 22.90 21.98
N SER A 11 -10.41 22.79 23.26
CA SER A 11 -9.43 22.55 24.33
C SER A 11 -8.81 21.15 24.17
N LYS A 12 -7.57 20.97 24.66
CA LYS A 12 -6.91 19.65 24.64
C LYS A 12 -7.80 18.56 25.23
N ALA A 13 -8.50 18.85 26.33
CA ALA A 13 -9.41 17.92 26.99
C ALA A 13 -10.62 17.55 26.12
N SER A 14 -11.23 18.54 25.45
CA SER A 14 -12.35 18.33 24.51
C SER A 14 -11.93 17.43 23.35
N ARG A 15 -10.75 17.68 22.79
CA ARG A 15 -10.18 16.87 21.71
C ARG A 15 -9.93 15.42 22.13
N THR A 16 -9.29 15.20 23.28
CA THR A 16 -9.02 13.86 23.81
C THR A 16 -10.32 13.10 24.10
N ALA A 17 -11.35 13.77 24.64
CA ALA A 17 -12.66 13.16 24.85
C ALA A 17 -13.32 12.71 23.54
N ARG A 18 -13.26 13.56 22.49
CA ARG A 18 -13.75 13.22 21.16
C ARG A 18 -13.02 12.03 20.55
N TRP A 19 -11.70 11.97 20.67
CA TRP A 19 -10.92 10.83 20.19
C TRP A 19 -11.25 9.54 20.92
N ARG A 20 -11.46 9.59 22.24
CA ARG A 20 -11.92 8.42 23.02
C ARG A 20 -13.28 7.92 22.55
N SER A 21 -14.22 8.83 22.32
CA SER A 21 -15.59 8.49 21.89
C SER A 21 -15.62 7.92 20.46
N THR A 22 -14.91 8.55 19.53
CA THR A 22 -14.92 8.16 18.11
C THR A 22 -13.96 7.02 17.80
N GLY A 23 -12.88 6.89 18.56
CA GLY A 23 -11.74 6.02 18.28
C GLY A 23 -10.90 6.47 17.08
N ILE A 24 -11.05 7.73 16.65
CA ILE A 24 -10.41 8.26 15.44
C ILE A 24 -9.60 9.51 15.82
N VAL A 25 -8.32 9.49 15.49
CA VAL A 25 -7.43 10.66 15.54
C VAL A 25 -7.13 11.09 14.12
N GLY A 26 -7.68 12.21 13.69
CA GLY A 26 -7.33 12.86 12.43
C GLY A 26 -6.65 14.19 12.70
N LEU A 27 -5.34 14.26 12.48
CA LEU A 27 -4.52 15.49 12.61
C LEU A 27 -3.71 15.69 11.32
N ARG A 28 -4.40 15.71 10.18
CA ARG A 28 -3.78 16.01 8.89
C ARG A 28 -3.31 17.46 8.82
N ASP A 29 -2.27 17.73 8.05
CA ASP A 29 -1.81 19.09 7.71
C ASP A 29 -1.53 19.98 8.95
N SER A 30 -1.23 19.36 10.09
CA SER A 30 -1.18 20.01 11.40
C SER A 30 0.23 20.51 11.76
N LYS A 31 1.18 20.42 10.82
CA LYS A 31 2.59 20.82 10.98
C LYS A 31 3.27 20.14 12.18
N LEU A 32 2.79 18.96 12.59
CA LEU A 32 3.32 18.20 13.72
C LEU A 32 4.75 17.77 13.40
N LYS A 33 5.69 18.04 14.30
CA LYS A 33 7.09 17.61 14.17
C LYS A 33 7.36 16.26 14.85
N THR A 34 6.49 15.89 15.78
CA THR A 34 6.60 14.67 16.58
C THR A 34 5.25 13.98 16.62
N PHE A 35 5.26 12.68 16.87
CA PHE A 35 4.03 11.95 17.13
C PHE A 35 3.33 12.55 18.37
N PRO A 36 2.02 12.82 18.32
CA PRO A 36 1.30 13.43 19.45
C PRO A 36 1.20 12.45 20.62
N ALA A 37 1.98 12.70 21.69
CA ALA A 37 2.07 11.81 22.84
C ALA A 37 0.72 11.54 23.50
N GLU A 38 -0.18 12.53 23.53
CA GLU A 38 -1.52 12.35 24.11
C GLU A 38 -2.39 11.30 23.41
N VAL A 39 -2.04 10.87 22.19
CA VAL A 39 -2.72 9.78 21.50
C VAL A 39 -2.35 8.43 22.11
N LEU A 40 -1.13 8.30 22.63
CA LEU A 40 -0.64 7.08 23.26
C LEU A 40 -1.34 6.81 24.61
N ASP A 41 -1.84 7.87 25.27
CA ASP A 41 -2.61 7.80 26.52
C ASP A 41 -4.09 7.41 26.32
N LEU A 42 -4.47 7.03 25.10
CA LEU A 42 -5.83 6.63 24.73
C LEU A 42 -5.99 5.12 24.59
N ASP A 43 -4.91 4.36 24.77
CA ASP A 43 -4.87 2.91 24.86
C ASP A 43 -5.80 2.21 23.84
N ARG A 44 -6.80 1.50 24.35
CA ARG A 44 -7.73 0.65 23.61
C ARG A 44 -8.84 1.41 22.89
N SER A 45 -8.97 2.72 23.10
CA SER A 45 -10.03 3.51 22.49
C SER A 45 -9.78 3.77 21.00
N ILE A 46 -8.52 3.81 20.57
CA ILE A 46 -8.15 4.23 19.22
C ILE A 46 -8.15 3.06 18.24
N ARG A 47 -8.85 3.26 17.13
CA ARG A 47 -8.95 2.33 15.99
C ARG A 47 -8.35 2.92 14.72
N THR A 48 -8.30 4.23 14.59
CA THR A 48 -7.76 4.89 13.40
C THR A 48 -6.93 6.10 13.78
N ILE A 49 -5.72 6.16 13.23
CA ILE A 49 -4.82 7.31 13.30
C ILE A 49 -4.50 7.74 11.89
N ASP A 50 -4.71 9.03 11.64
CA ASP A 50 -4.34 9.68 10.39
C ASP A 50 -3.60 10.98 10.68
N LEU A 51 -2.30 10.95 10.39
CA LEU A 51 -1.35 12.03 10.61
C LEU A 51 -0.71 12.44 9.26
N THR A 52 -1.46 12.32 8.17
CA THR A 52 -1.00 12.67 6.81
C THR A 52 -0.53 14.12 6.72
N ASN A 53 0.47 14.40 5.88
CA ASN A 53 1.00 15.75 5.61
C ASN A 53 1.47 16.47 6.88
N ASN A 54 2.33 15.82 7.65
CA ASN A 54 2.99 16.44 8.80
C ASN A 54 4.52 16.44 8.59
N LYS A 55 5.27 16.63 9.67
CA LYS A 55 6.74 16.63 9.70
C LYS A 55 7.25 15.66 10.76
N ILE A 56 6.50 14.58 11.01
CA ILE A 56 6.84 13.58 12.02
C ILE A 56 8.07 12.83 11.54
N VAL A 57 9.09 12.74 12.39
CA VAL A 57 10.36 12.09 12.07
C VAL A 57 10.43 10.66 12.60
N GLU A 58 9.67 10.35 13.66
CA GLU A 58 9.72 9.05 14.31
C GLU A 58 8.35 8.60 14.85
N ILE A 59 8.19 7.28 14.96
CA ILE A 59 7.07 6.65 15.65
C ILE A 59 7.59 6.15 17.00
N PRO A 60 6.95 6.54 18.11
CA PRO A 60 7.40 6.13 19.44
C PRO A 60 7.18 4.63 19.67
N MET A 61 8.08 3.99 20.42
CA MET A 61 7.98 2.56 20.80
C MET A 61 6.68 2.23 21.53
N ASP A 62 6.11 3.21 22.23
CA ASP A 62 4.85 3.12 22.96
C ASP A 62 3.60 3.02 22.06
N ILE A 63 3.75 3.14 20.73
CA ILE A 63 2.65 2.92 19.78
C ILE A 63 1.98 1.56 20.00
N SER A 64 2.72 0.56 20.49
CA SER A 64 2.20 -0.78 20.81
C SER A 64 1.10 -0.80 21.88
N LYS A 65 0.92 0.29 22.65
CA LYS A 65 -0.20 0.41 23.61
C LYS A 65 -1.57 0.45 22.91
N LEU A 66 -1.60 0.86 21.64
CA LEU A 66 -2.82 1.01 20.84
C LEU A 66 -3.27 -0.31 20.22
N VAL A 67 -3.46 -1.34 21.05
CA VAL A 67 -3.72 -2.74 20.61
C VAL A 67 -4.99 -2.94 19.76
N ASN A 68 -5.90 -1.97 19.77
CA ASN A 68 -7.13 -1.96 18.96
C ASN A 68 -6.98 -1.16 17.66
N LEU A 69 -5.79 -0.63 17.35
CA LEU A 69 -5.55 0.15 16.15
C LEU A 69 -5.74 -0.74 14.91
N GLN A 70 -6.60 -0.28 14.00
CA GLN A 70 -6.92 -0.97 12.76
C GLN A 70 -6.36 -0.24 11.53
N LYS A 71 -6.21 1.08 11.61
CA LYS A 71 -5.71 1.91 10.51
C LYS A 71 -4.65 2.89 11.02
N LEU A 72 -3.47 2.85 10.42
CA LEU A 72 -2.38 3.78 10.69
C LEU A 72 -1.94 4.44 9.38
N ILE A 73 -2.21 5.73 9.26
CA ILE A 73 -1.92 6.53 8.07
C ILE A 73 -0.94 7.64 8.47
N LEU A 74 0.28 7.53 7.95
CA LEU A 74 1.41 8.42 8.21
C LEU A 74 2.03 8.94 6.90
N ALA A 75 1.24 9.00 5.83
CA ALA A 75 1.69 9.47 4.53
C ALA A 75 2.25 10.92 4.59
N HIS A 76 3.24 11.22 3.76
CA HIS A 76 3.87 12.53 3.64
C HIS A 76 4.36 13.08 4.99
N ASN A 77 5.26 12.33 5.61
CA ASN A 77 6.00 12.72 6.80
C ASN A 77 7.51 12.58 6.54
N LEU A 78 8.33 12.56 7.58
CA LEU A 78 9.79 12.48 7.49
C LEU A 78 10.33 11.22 8.18
N ILE A 79 9.50 10.17 8.28
CA ILE A 79 9.82 8.94 9.02
C ILE A 79 10.87 8.16 8.25
N ASP A 80 11.98 7.82 8.90
CA ASP A 80 13.08 7.06 8.30
C ASP A 80 13.11 5.59 8.72
N ARG A 81 12.46 5.23 9.84
CA ARG A 81 12.44 3.87 10.38
C ARG A 81 11.10 3.54 11.05
N LEU A 82 10.70 2.28 10.94
CA LEU A 82 9.57 1.73 11.68
C LEU A 82 10.09 1.02 12.94
N PRO A 83 9.51 1.26 14.13
CA PRO A 83 9.91 0.59 15.36
C PRO A 83 9.47 -0.87 15.35
N ILE A 84 10.30 -1.78 15.88
CA ILE A 84 9.98 -3.21 16.01
C ILE A 84 8.65 -3.45 16.75
N ASN A 85 8.36 -2.65 17.78
CA ASN A 85 7.11 -2.76 18.54
C ASN A 85 5.84 -2.46 17.73
N LEU A 86 5.95 -1.89 16.52
CA LEU A 86 4.80 -1.69 15.64
C LEU A 86 4.13 -3.02 15.26
N ALA A 87 4.90 -4.11 15.22
CA ALA A 87 4.41 -5.48 15.00
C ALA A 87 3.42 -5.98 16.05
N LYS A 88 3.38 -5.36 17.26
CA LYS A 88 2.44 -5.69 18.33
C LYS A 88 1.01 -5.18 18.07
N LEU A 89 0.81 -4.40 17.01
CA LEU A 89 -0.49 -3.91 16.59
C LEU A 89 -1.26 -4.98 15.82
N GLU A 90 -1.54 -6.12 16.45
CA GLU A 90 -2.11 -7.31 15.80
C GLU A 90 -3.51 -7.08 15.17
N SER A 91 -4.19 -6.00 15.55
CA SER A 91 -5.47 -5.58 14.97
C SER A 91 -5.34 -4.76 13.69
N LEU A 92 -4.12 -4.41 13.26
CA LEU A 92 -3.87 -3.52 12.13
C LEU A 92 -4.31 -4.17 10.82
N LYS A 93 -5.10 -3.43 10.05
CA LYS A 93 -5.65 -3.84 8.75
C LYS A 93 -5.13 -2.98 7.60
N VAL A 94 -4.91 -1.69 7.87
CA VAL A 94 -4.44 -0.73 6.86
C VAL A 94 -3.24 0.01 7.43
N MET A 95 -2.17 0.02 6.65
CA MET A 95 -0.94 0.72 6.99
C MET A 95 -0.44 1.52 5.77
N THR A 96 -0.30 2.83 5.93
CA THR A 96 0.13 3.74 4.85
C THR A 96 1.28 4.62 5.33
N PHE A 97 2.43 4.49 4.69
CA PHE A 97 3.67 5.22 4.95
C PHE A 97 4.21 5.93 3.70
N ASP A 98 3.33 6.23 2.75
CA ASP A 98 3.75 6.82 1.47
C ASP A 98 4.48 8.15 1.65
N GLY A 99 5.45 8.47 0.79
CA GLY A 99 6.13 9.76 0.79
C GLY A 99 6.89 10.05 2.10
N ASN A 100 7.57 9.05 2.65
CA ASN A 100 8.44 9.18 3.82
C ASN A 100 9.92 8.97 3.41
N ARG A 101 10.79 8.60 4.36
CA ARG A 101 12.22 8.38 4.15
C ARG A 101 12.64 6.97 4.56
N VAL A 102 11.69 6.02 4.58
CA VAL A 102 11.93 4.68 5.10
C VAL A 102 12.92 3.94 4.20
N THR A 103 13.99 3.42 4.79
CA THR A 103 15.02 2.67 4.06
C THR A 103 14.90 1.15 4.21
N THR A 104 14.33 0.69 5.34
CA THR A 104 14.11 -0.73 5.62
C THR A 104 12.81 -0.94 6.38
N LEU A 105 12.24 -2.13 6.25
CA LEU A 105 11.14 -2.62 7.06
C LEU A 105 11.67 -3.65 8.06
N PRO A 106 11.20 -3.66 9.33
CA PRO A 106 11.59 -4.67 10.31
C PRO A 106 11.01 -6.05 9.92
N ASP A 107 11.74 -7.13 10.22
CA ASP A 107 11.26 -8.50 9.98
C ASP A 107 10.00 -8.81 10.77
N GLU A 108 9.81 -8.19 11.93
CA GLU A 108 8.62 -8.34 12.76
C GLU A 108 7.35 -7.83 12.09
N LEU A 109 7.45 -7.06 10.99
CA LEU A 109 6.28 -6.64 10.20
C LEU A 109 5.41 -7.84 9.79
N GLY A 110 6.01 -9.00 9.52
CA GLY A 110 5.29 -10.24 9.18
C GLY A 110 4.37 -10.77 10.29
N GLN A 111 4.45 -10.26 11.52
CA GLN A 111 3.54 -10.60 12.62
C GLN A 111 2.15 -9.95 12.48
N LEU A 112 2.01 -8.93 11.61
CA LEU A 112 0.75 -8.25 11.34
C LEU A 112 -0.17 -9.08 10.43
N VAL A 113 -0.49 -10.31 10.84
CA VAL A 113 -1.22 -11.29 10.03
C VAL A 113 -2.63 -10.87 9.61
N ARG A 114 -3.20 -9.83 10.24
CA ARG A 114 -4.49 -9.22 9.89
C ARG A 114 -4.38 -8.07 8.89
N LEU A 115 -3.17 -7.69 8.48
CA LEU A 115 -2.96 -6.60 7.55
C LEU A 115 -3.55 -6.96 6.18
N GLU A 116 -4.44 -6.09 5.70
CA GLU A 116 -5.14 -6.24 4.43
C GLU A 116 -4.55 -5.29 3.37
N GLN A 117 -4.00 -4.15 3.78
CA GLN A 117 -3.42 -3.15 2.89
C GLN A 117 -2.13 -2.58 3.47
N LEU A 118 -1.06 -2.65 2.67
CA LEU A 118 0.24 -2.05 2.97
C LEU A 118 0.64 -1.15 1.81
N SER A 119 0.79 0.15 2.08
CA SER A 119 1.34 1.11 1.14
C SER A 119 2.54 1.83 1.76
N ILE A 120 3.66 1.78 1.06
CA ILE A 120 4.92 2.45 1.45
C ILE A 120 5.59 3.07 0.21
N SER A 121 4.78 3.61 -0.69
CA SER A 121 5.24 4.19 -1.94
C SER A 121 6.05 5.46 -1.71
N GLY A 122 7.01 5.79 -2.57
CA GLY A 122 7.75 7.06 -2.48
C GLY A 122 8.64 7.10 -1.24
N ASN A 123 9.38 6.02 -1.00
CA ASN A 123 10.35 5.88 0.09
C ASN A 123 11.73 5.55 -0.50
N SER A 124 12.63 4.95 0.28
CA SER A 124 13.96 4.54 -0.18
C SER A 124 14.26 3.09 0.20
N LEU A 125 13.24 2.22 0.17
CA LEU A 125 13.41 0.79 0.46
C LEU A 125 14.32 0.13 -0.58
N GLU A 126 15.34 -0.56 -0.10
CA GLU A 126 16.26 -1.35 -0.96
C GLU A 126 15.83 -2.82 -1.09
N SER A 127 15.10 -3.33 -0.11
CA SER A 127 14.54 -4.68 -0.10
C SER A 127 13.26 -4.75 0.74
N LEU A 128 12.49 -5.81 0.53
CA LEU A 128 11.41 -6.22 1.42
C LEU A 128 11.89 -7.36 2.33
N PRO A 129 11.44 -7.42 3.60
CA PRO A 129 11.82 -8.49 4.51
C PRO A 129 11.25 -9.82 4.03
N ALA A 130 11.98 -10.92 4.28
CA ALA A 130 11.51 -12.26 3.92
C ALA A 130 10.20 -12.62 4.63
N THR A 131 9.89 -11.98 5.76
CA THR A 131 8.65 -12.19 6.50
C THR A 131 7.41 -11.56 5.86
N ILE A 132 7.54 -10.82 4.74
CA ILE A 132 6.37 -10.26 4.02
C ILE A 132 5.37 -11.34 3.62
N GLY A 133 5.85 -12.55 3.28
CA GLY A 133 5.02 -13.72 2.96
C GLY A 133 4.13 -14.21 4.09
N SER A 134 4.38 -13.79 5.34
CA SER A 134 3.52 -14.10 6.49
C SER A 134 2.21 -13.30 6.48
N LEU A 135 2.12 -12.22 5.70
CA LEU A 135 0.94 -11.38 5.57
C LEU A 135 -0.11 -12.04 4.66
N ARG A 136 -0.66 -13.18 5.09
CA ARG A 136 -1.56 -14.02 4.28
C ARG A 136 -2.90 -13.38 3.92
N ASN A 137 -3.32 -12.36 4.68
CA ASN A 137 -4.54 -11.58 4.43
C ASN A 137 -4.28 -10.31 3.61
N LEU A 138 -3.04 -10.04 3.21
CA LEU A 138 -2.69 -8.85 2.44
C LEU A 138 -3.35 -8.93 1.07
N LYS A 139 -4.14 -7.92 0.72
CA LYS A 139 -4.85 -7.78 -0.55
C LYS A 139 -4.17 -6.76 -1.46
N LEU A 140 -3.60 -5.72 -0.87
CA LEU A 140 -2.89 -4.67 -1.60
C LEU A 140 -1.50 -4.48 -1.00
N LEU A 141 -0.48 -4.58 -1.84
CA LEU A 141 0.89 -4.18 -1.54
C LEU A 141 1.32 -3.11 -2.55
N ASN A 142 1.57 -1.90 -2.06
CA ASN A 142 2.15 -0.82 -2.85
C ASN A 142 3.54 -0.45 -2.31
N VAL A 143 4.55 -0.71 -3.14
CA VAL A 143 5.96 -0.43 -2.90
C VAL A 143 6.55 0.39 -4.06
N SER A 144 5.72 1.03 -4.89
CA SER A 144 6.16 1.85 -6.02
C SER A 144 7.03 3.02 -5.57
N LYS A 145 7.93 3.53 -6.43
CA LYS A 145 8.81 4.67 -6.13
C LYS A 145 9.72 4.38 -4.93
N ASN A 146 10.42 3.25 -4.99
CA ASN A 146 11.45 2.85 -4.03
C ASN A 146 12.75 2.51 -4.78
N LYS A 147 13.67 1.77 -4.16
CA LYS A 147 14.95 1.34 -4.73
C LYS A 147 15.08 -0.19 -4.73
N LEU A 148 13.94 -0.90 -4.83
CA LEU A 148 13.93 -2.35 -4.77
C LEU A 148 14.65 -2.93 -5.99
N LYS A 149 15.57 -3.86 -5.76
CA LYS A 149 16.26 -4.61 -6.83
C LYS A 149 15.59 -5.95 -7.16
N SER A 150 14.83 -6.48 -6.21
CA SER A 150 14.07 -7.72 -6.34
C SER A 150 12.91 -7.74 -5.36
N LEU A 151 11.98 -8.65 -5.59
CA LEU A 151 10.98 -9.05 -4.60
C LEU A 151 11.44 -10.37 -3.96
N PRO A 152 11.21 -10.58 -2.66
CA PRO A 152 11.61 -11.81 -1.99
C PRO A 152 10.74 -12.98 -2.45
N GLU A 153 11.30 -14.19 -2.52
CA GLU A 153 10.56 -15.43 -2.85
C GLU A 153 9.38 -15.71 -1.92
N SER A 154 9.38 -15.15 -0.72
CA SER A 154 8.26 -15.28 0.21
C SER A 154 7.02 -14.52 -0.25
N ILE A 155 7.11 -13.58 -1.20
CA ILE A 155 5.95 -12.82 -1.69
C ILE A 155 4.84 -13.74 -2.21
N GLY A 156 5.19 -14.88 -2.80
CA GLY A 156 4.21 -15.88 -3.26
C GLY A 156 3.38 -16.51 -2.15
N SER A 157 3.73 -16.31 -0.88
CA SER A 157 2.94 -16.78 0.28
C SER A 157 1.85 -15.78 0.70
N CYS A 158 1.79 -14.58 0.10
CA CYS A 158 0.69 -13.64 0.26
C CYS A 158 -0.54 -14.10 -0.54
N PHE A 159 -1.14 -15.24 -0.18
CA PHE A 159 -2.18 -15.91 -0.97
C PHE A 159 -3.42 -15.06 -1.29
N SER A 160 -3.71 -14.07 -0.47
CA SER A 160 -4.87 -13.16 -0.66
C SER A 160 -4.54 -11.92 -1.48
N LEU A 161 -3.30 -11.79 -2.00
CA LEU A 161 -2.88 -10.60 -2.71
C LEU A 161 -3.66 -10.47 -4.02
N GLU A 162 -4.34 -9.33 -4.16
CA GLU A 162 -5.13 -8.97 -5.33
C GLU A 162 -4.42 -7.92 -6.19
N GLU A 163 -3.59 -7.09 -5.57
CA GLU A 163 -2.93 -5.97 -6.22
C GLU A 163 -1.51 -5.80 -5.69
N LEU A 164 -0.55 -5.83 -6.61
CA LEU A 164 0.85 -5.51 -6.35
C LEU A 164 1.27 -4.34 -7.24
N GLN A 165 1.64 -3.23 -6.60
CA GLN A 165 2.19 -2.05 -7.25
C GLN A 165 3.66 -1.91 -6.85
N ALA A 166 4.55 -1.95 -7.84
CA ALA A 166 6.00 -1.86 -7.66
C ALA A 166 6.66 -1.04 -8.78
N ASP A 167 5.90 -0.11 -9.38
CA ASP A 167 6.38 0.82 -10.39
C ASP A 167 7.54 1.68 -9.87
N ASP A 168 8.36 2.22 -10.76
CA ASP A 168 9.46 3.13 -10.42
C ASP A 168 10.40 2.54 -9.35
N ASN A 169 10.95 1.36 -9.64
CA ASN A 169 11.96 0.69 -8.80
C ASN A 169 13.17 0.30 -9.68
N SER A 170 13.99 -0.66 -9.25
CA SER A 170 15.11 -1.20 -10.03
C SER A 170 15.04 -2.72 -10.08
N ILE A 171 13.83 -3.28 -10.15
CA ILE A 171 13.60 -4.72 -10.11
C ILE A 171 14.14 -5.35 -11.40
N ASP A 172 15.10 -6.27 -11.26
CA ASP A 172 15.73 -6.97 -12.38
C ASP A 172 14.90 -8.18 -12.85
N GLU A 173 14.30 -8.89 -11.90
CA GLU A 173 13.51 -10.10 -12.13
C GLU A 173 12.44 -10.27 -11.06
N LEU A 174 11.34 -10.94 -11.44
CA LEU A 174 10.32 -11.38 -10.50
C LEU A 174 10.65 -12.80 -10.01
N PRO A 175 10.48 -13.10 -8.71
CA PRO A 175 10.68 -14.44 -8.18
C PRO A 175 9.64 -15.41 -8.74
N GLU A 176 10.01 -16.68 -8.97
CA GLU A 176 9.10 -17.69 -9.54
C GLU A 176 7.83 -17.88 -8.69
N SER A 177 7.95 -17.68 -7.38
CA SER A 177 6.84 -17.72 -6.43
C SER A 177 5.71 -16.72 -6.72
N VAL A 178 5.89 -15.68 -7.54
CA VAL A 178 4.75 -14.81 -7.92
C VAL A 178 3.64 -15.58 -8.64
N CYS A 179 3.95 -16.73 -9.27
CA CYS A 179 2.95 -17.61 -9.88
C CYS A 179 1.97 -18.21 -8.85
N ASN A 180 2.33 -18.24 -7.56
CA ASN A 180 1.46 -18.72 -6.47
C ASN A 180 0.37 -17.71 -6.08
N LEU A 181 0.44 -16.48 -6.58
CA LEU A 181 -0.51 -15.41 -6.28
C LEU A 181 -1.79 -15.57 -7.11
N ILE A 182 -2.53 -16.66 -6.88
CA ILE A 182 -3.69 -17.06 -7.72
C ILE A 182 -4.86 -16.06 -7.69
N HIS A 183 -4.93 -15.18 -6.68
CA HIS A 183 -5.95 -14.14 -6.54
C HIS A 183 -5.52 -12.78 -7.11
N VAL A 184 -4.29 -12.65 -7.61
CA VAL A 184 -3.78 -11.38 -8.11
C VAL A 184 -4.55 -10.97 -9.37
N LYS A 185 -5.01 -9.73 -9.37
CA LYS A 185 -5.80 -9.11 -10.44
C LYS A 185 -4.97 -8.08 -11.20
N SER A 186 -4.05 -7.40 -10.50
CA SER A 186 -3.23 -6.33 -11.05
C SER A 186 -1.76 -6.45 -10.62
N PHE A 187 -0.87 -6.41 -11.59
CA PHE A 187 0.56 -6.18 -11.42
C PHE A 187 0.95 -4.87 -12.09
N CYS A 188 1.50 -3.92 -11.33
CA CYS A 188 2.07 -2.69 -11.87
C CYS A 188 3.57 -2.70 -11.60
N LEU A 189 4.36 -2.77 -12.66
CA LEU A 189 5.82 -2.92 -12.63
C LEU A 189 6.50 -1.92 -13.58
N ASP A 190 5.83 -0.82 -13.91
CA ASP A 190 6.35 0.17 -14.85
C ASP A 190 7.68 0.74 -14.35
N ASN A 191 8.55 1.16 -15.27
CA ASN A 191 9.85 1.78 -14.97
C ASN A 191 10.71 0.96 -14.01
N ASN A 192 11.01 -0.28 -14.41
CA ASN A 192 11.93 -1.19 -13.73
C ASN A 192 12.97 -1.74 -14.73
N ASN A 193 13.75 -2.75 -14.35
CA ASN A 193 14.73 -3.41 -15.21
C ASN A 193 14.33 -4.85 -15.56
N VAL A 194 13.02 -5.14 -15.55
CA VAL A 194 12.49 -6.49 -15.76
C VAL A 194 12.74 -6.94 -17.20
N LYS A 195 13.63 -7.91 -17.38
CA LYS A 195 13.92 -8.48 -18.71
C LYS A 195 12.99 -9.62 -19.09
N LYS A 196 12.51 -10.35 -18.07
CA LYS A 196 11.66 -11.53 -18.19
C LYS A 196 10.75 -11.61 -16.98
N ILE A 197 9.58 -12.19 -17.19
CA ILE A 197 8.68 -12.59 -16.11
C ILE A 197 8.58 -14.13 -16.10
N PRO A 198 8.25 -14.75 -14.95
CA PRO A 198 8.06 -16.19 -14.85
C PRO A 198 7.13 -16.74 -15.92
N THR A 199 7.54 -17.82 -16.59
CA THR A 199 6.84 -18.34 -17.78
C THR A 199 5.41 -18.78 -17.50
N ASN A 200 5.14 -19.22 -16.28
CA ASN A 200 3.83 -19.71 -15.88
C ASN A 200 2.92 -18.61 -15.30
N LEU A 201 3.38 -17.36 -15.21
CA LEU A 201 2.63 -16.28 -14.56
C LEU A 201 1.21 -16.10 -15.16
N LEU A 202 1.10 -16.05 -16.49
CA LEU A 202 -0.18 -15.82 -17.17
C LEU A 202 -1.12 -17.03 -17.11
N LYS A 203 -0.55 -18.23 -16.97
CA LYS A 203 -1.24 -19.52 -16.85
C LYS A 203 -1.78 -19.75 -15.43
N ASP A 204 -0.95 -19.50 -14.42
CA ASP A 204 -1.24 -19.84 -13.02
C ASP A 204 -2.05 -18.73 -12.33
N CYS A 205 -1.75 -17.45 -12.61
CA CYS A 205 -2.51 -16.31 -12.09
C CYS A 205 -3.81 -16.09 -12.89
N LYS A 206 -4.78 -16.98 -12.70
CA LYS A 206 -6.06 -16.98 -13.44
C LYS A 206 -6.96 -15.78 -13.13
N ALA A 207 -6.73 -15.07 -12.02
CA ALA A 207 -7.43 -13.84 -11.70
C ALA A 207 -6.81 -12.59 -12.37
N LEU A 208 -5.60 -12.72 -12.94
CA LEU A 208 -4.83 -11.60 -13.49
C LEU A 208 -5.55 -10.99 -14.69
N GLN A 209 -5.77 -9.69 -14.62
CA GLN A 209 -6.50 -8.90 -15.61
C GLN A 209 -5.72 -7.66 -16.06
N ASN A 210 -4.75 -7.22 -15.28
CA ASN A 210 -3.92 -6.06 -15.58
C ASN A 210 -2.46 -6.37 -15.29
N ILE A 211 -1.59 -6.13 -16.27
CA ILE A 211 -0.15 -6.17 -16.10
C ILE A 211 0.45 -4.96 -16.82
N SER A 212 1.15 -4.11 -16.06
CA SER A 212 1.82 -2.92 -16.57
C SER A 212 3.33 -3.15 -16.50
N LEU A 213 4.00 -3.04 -17.66
CA LEU A 213 5.43 -3.34 -17.83
C LEU A 213 6.15 -2.25 -18.65
N HIS A 214 5.56 -1.05 -18.79
CA HIS A 214 6.14 0.06 -19.53
C HIS A 214 7.50 0.44 -18.95
N GLY A 215 8.43 0.91 -19.77
CA GLY A 215 9.75 1.31 -19.30
C GLY A 215 10.61 0.15 -18.75
N ASN A 216 10.33 -1.10 -19.13
CA ASN A 216 11.17 -2.26 -18.84
C ASN A 216 11.83 -2.81 -20.11
N PRO A 217 13.02 -3.42 -20.01
CA PRO A 217 13.71 -4.08 -21.13
C PRO A 217 13.13 -5.47 -21.47
N ILE A 218 11.81 -5.66 -21.36
CA ILE A 218 11.13 -6.92 -21.68
C ILE A 218 10.83 -7.00 -23.18
N SER A 219 11.06 -8.17 -23.79
CA SER A 219 10.65 -8.41 -25.18
C SER A 219 9.15 -8.69 -25.23
N MET A 220 8.39 -7.77 -25.85
CA MET A 220 6.95 -7.94 -26.03
C MET A 220 6.61 -9.15 -26.90
N ASP A 221 7.45 -9.49 -27.87
CA ASP A 221 7.27 -10.71 -28.69
C ASP A 221 7.36 -11.98 -27.82
N GLN A 222 8.34 -12.04 -26.91
CA GLN A 222 8.47 -13.16 -25.96
C GLN A 222 7.28 -13.20 -24.99
N PHE A 223 6.82 -12.04 -24.52
CA PHE A 223 5.66 -11.94 -23.64
C PHE A 223 4.36 -12.44 -24.29
N GLN A 224 4.12 -12.08 -25.55
CA GLN A 224 2.95 -12.53 -26.32
C GLN A 224 2.96 -14.03 -26.65
N GLN A 225 4.15 -14.64 -26.68
CA GLN A 225 4.32 -16.09 -26.91
C GLN A 225 4.16 -16.93 -25.63
N MET A 226 3.99 -16.32 -24.46
CA MET A 226 3.85 -17.04 -23.19
C MET A 226 2.57 -17.88 -23.14
N GLU A 227 2.65 -19.03 -22.47
CA GLU A 227 1.49 -19.86 -22.19
C GLU A 227 0.48 -19.09 -21.31
N GLY A 228 -0.81 -19.12 -21.68
CA GLY A 228 -1.85 -18.39 -20.97
C GLY A 228 -2.07 -16.95 -21.44
N PHE A 229 -1.30 -16.45 -22.41
CA PHE A 229 -1.43 -15.07 -22.91
C PHE A 229 -2.81 -14.81 -23.54
N GLN A 230 -3.34 -15.73 -24.35
CA GLN A 230 -4.64 -15.57 -24.99
C GLN A 230 -5.78 -15.48 -23.95
N GLU A 231 -5.73 -16.32 -22.92
CA GLU A 231 -6.70 -16.31 -21.82
C GLU A 231 -6.57 -15.04 -20.99
N PHE A 232 -5.34 -14.57 -20.73
CA PHE A 232 -5.09 -13.29 -20.07
C PHE A 232 -5.69 -12.12 -20.86
N GLU A 233 -5.42 -12.04 -22.17
CA GLU A 233 -5.98 -10.99 -23.03
C GLU A 233 -7.51 -11.01 -23.07
N ALA A 234 -8.13 -12.21 -23.09
CA ALA A 234 -9.57 -12.34 -23.01
C ALA A 234 -10.13 -11.83 -21.67
N ARG A 235 -9.46 -12.12 -20.55
CA ARG A 235 -9.81 -11.59 -19.22
C ARG A 235 -9.69 -10.07 -19.17
N ARG A 236 -8.60 -9.52 -19.71
CA ARG A 236 -8.32 -8.08 -19.77
C ARG A 236 -9.41 -7.35 -20.57
N LYS A 237 -9.71 -7.79 -21.79
CA LYS A 237 -10.74 -7.16 -22.65
C LYS A 237 -12.12 -7.16 -22.00
N LYS A 238 -12.54 -8.30 -21.42
CA LYS A 238 -13.83 -8.42 -20.70
C LYS A 238 -13.97 -7.42 -19.54
N LYS A 239 -12.86 -7.08 -18.86
CA LYS A 239 -12.85 -6.04 -17.82
C LYS A 239 -13.10 -4.65 -18.42
N PHE A 240 -12.42 -4.30 -19.51
CA PHE A 240 -12.59 -3.02 -20.20
C PHE A 240 -14.01 -2.84 -20.75
N ASP A 241 -14.56 -3.86 -21.41
CA ASP A 241 -15.92 -3.80 -21.95
C ASP A 241 -16.96 -3.58 -20.84
N LYS A 242 -16.80 -4.26 -19.70
CA LYS A 242 -17.65 -4.04 -18.52
C LYS A 242 -17.51 -2.62 -17.96
N GLN A 243 -16.30 -2.07 -17.92
CA GLN A 243 -16.05 -0.71 -17.43
C GLN A 243 -16.66 0.35 -18.36
N ILE A 244 -16.58 0.15 -19.68
CA ILE A 244 -17.24 1.03 -20.66
C ILE A 244 -18.75 0.94 -20.47
N HIS A 245 -19.33 -0.25 -20.39
CA HIS A 245 -20.78 -0.42 -20.17
C HIS A 245 -21.26 0.15 -18.84
N SER A 246 -20.48 0.05 -17.76
CA SER A 246 -20.82 0.68 -16.49
C SER A 246 -20.67 2.20 -16.50
N ASN A 247 -19.68 2.74 -17.22
CA ASN A 247 -19.43 4.18 -17.31
C ASN A 247 -20.35 4.88 -18.33
N VAL A 248 -20.89 4.15 -19.32
CA VAL A 248 -21.92 4.68 -20.25
C VAL A 248 -23.25 4.98 -19.54
N MET A 249 -23.46 4.48 -18.30
CA MET A 249 -24.59 4.85 -17.43
C MET A 249 -24.35 6.11 -16.58
N ILE A 250 -23.17 6.75 -16.64
CA ILE A 250 -22.87 7.99 -15.91
C ILE A 250 -22.27 9.01 -16.89
N SER A 251 -23.14 9.86 -17.41
CA SER A 251 -22.91 11.12 -18.14
C SER A 251 -21.45 11.49 -18.51
N SER A 252 -21.22 11.53 -19.83
CA SER A 252 -20.37 12.47 -20.59
C SER A 252 -19.40 13.39 -19.81
N LYS A 253 -18.11 13.03 -19.81
CA LYS A 253 -16.94 13.90 -20.16
C LYS A 253 -15.64 13.18 -19.78
N GLY A 254 -14.89 12.77 -20.79
CA GLY A 254 -13.59 12.11 -20.63
C GLY A 254 -13.32 11.14 -21.78
N LEU A 255 -13.42 11.63 -23.01
CA LEU A 255 -12.78 11.02 -24.17
C LEU A 255 -11.29 11.39 -24.12
N ASP A 256 -10.47 10.52 -24.69
CA ASP A 256 -8.99 10.55 -24.79
C ASP A 256 -8.22 10.19 -23.53
N GLU A 257 -7.89 8.90 -23.43
CA GLU A 257 -6.47 8.50 -23.35
C GLU A 257 -6.39 7.11 -24.01
N GLY A 258 -5.89 7.14 -25.24
CA GLY A 258 -5.76 6.00 -26.11
C GLY A 258 -4.71 5.01 -25.62
N ILE A 259 -4.75 3.86 -26.27
CA ILE A 259 -3.67 2.89 -26.33
C ILE A 259 -2.45 3.62 -26.90
N ASP A 260 -1.48 3.97 -26.07
CA ASP A 260 -0.16 4.32 -26.58
C ASP A 260 0.68 3.04 -26.68
N LEU A 261 1.03 2.76 -27.94
CA LEU A 261 1.98 1.75 -28.41
C LEU A 261 3.41 2.10 -27.97
#